data_AF-A0A497DZW1-F1
#
_entry.id   AF-A0A497DZW1-F1
#
_cell.length_a   1.000
_cell.length_b   1.000
_cell.length_c   1.000
_cell.angle_alpha   90.00
_cell.angle_beta   90.00
_cell.angle_gamma   90.00
#
_symmetry.space_group_name_H-M   'P 1'
#
loop_
_entity.id
_entity.type
_entity.pdbx_description
1 polymer ?
#
loop_
_entity_poly.entity_id
_entity_poly.type
_entity_poly.pdbx_seq_one_letter_code
_entity_poly.pdbx_strand_id
1 'polypeptide(L)'
;MVWPQPGWSKKLPPTSVYLENLSWLEAEKVLKEYEVVMVALGVTGKGHYSPTGIWGDPTLATREKGKIIVEATIDQAVKEIKELISLEVKK
;
A
#
# COMPACT_ATOMS: atom_id res chain seq x y z
N MET A 1 -5.27 1.12 24.62
CA MET A 1 -6.41 0.67 23.82
C MET A 1 -5.90 -0.39 22.87
N VAL A 2 -6.32 -1.65 23.04
CA VAL A 2 -5.82 -2.80 22.27
C VAL A 2 -6.82 -3.07 21.15
N TRP A 3 -6.37 -2.99 19.90
CA TRP A 3 -7.19 -3.29 18.73
C TRP A 3 -7.53 -4.79 18.72
N PRO A 4 -8.82 -5.19 18.66
CA PRO A 4 -9.19 -6.60 18.58
C PRO A 4 -8.65 -7.17 17.27
N GLN A 5 -7.71 -8.11 17.39
CA GLN A 5 -7.12 -8.79 16.24
C GLN A 5 -8.19 -9.71 15.64
N PRO A 6 -8.56 -9.58 14.35
CA PRO A 6 -9.28 -10.62 13.64
C PRO A 6 -8.49 -11.93 13.75
N GLY A 7 -9.15 -13.10 13.70
CA GLY A 7 -8.51 -14.41 13.85
C GLY A 7 -7.51 -14.78 12.75
N TRP A 8 -6.43 -14.02 12.62
CA TRP A 8 -5.31 -14.23 11.72
C TRP A 8 -4.57 -15.50 12.16
N SER A 9 -4.64 -16.52 11.32
CA SER A 9 -4.18 -17.88 11.59
C SER A 9 -2.66 -18.07 11.43
N LYS A 10 -1.90 -16.97 11.33
CA LYS A 10 -0.43 -17.01 11.21
C LYS A 10 0.20 -16.00 12.15
N LYS A 11 1.23 -16.43 12.90
CA LYS A 11 2.15 -15.51 13.58
C LYS A 11 2.81 -14.66 12.51
N LEU A 12 2.39 -13.40 12.37
CA LEU A 12 3.08 -12.44 11.52
C LEU A 12 4.52 -12.26 12.04
N PRO A 13 5.51 -12.11 11.16
CA PRO A 13 6.88 -11.86 11.62
C PRO A 13 6.91 -10.53 12.39
N PRO A 14 7.72 -10.43 13.46
CA PRO A 14 7.61 -9.34 14.43
C PRO A 14 8.04 -7.95 13.91
N THR A 15 8.57 -7.84 12.68
CA THR A 15 9.19 -6.60 12.18
C THR A 15 8.65 -6.23 10.79
N SER A 16 8.10 -5.03 10.65
CA SER A 16 7.73 -4.47 9.35
C SER A 16 8.95 -4.35 8.44
N VAL A 17 8.78 -4.65 7.15
CA VAL A 17 9.83 -4.50 6.13
C VAL A 17 9.42 -3.45 5.09
N TYR A 18 10.39 -2.67 4.64
CA TYR A 18 10.25 -1.68 3.57
C TYR A 18 10.46 -2.37 2.21
N LEU A 19 9.43 -2.37 1.35
CA LEU A 19 9.48 -3.07 0.07
C LEU A 19 10.53 -2.49 -0.88
N GLU A 20 10.82 -1.19 -0.79
CA GLU A 20 11.82 -0.48 -1.59
C GLU A 20 13.26 -0.94 -1.35
N ASN A 21 13.51 -1.62 -0.23
CA ASN A 21 14.83 -2.16 0.14
C ASN A 21 15.00 -3.63 -0.30
N LEU A 22 14.02 -4.21 -1.00
CA LEU A 22 14.03 -5.62 -1.40
C LEU A 22 14.20 -5.77 -2.91
N SER A 23 14.86 -6.86 -3.33
CA SER A 23 14.74 -7.30 -4.72
C SER A 23 13.33 -7.82 -5.00
N TRP A 24 12.93 -7.85 -6.28
CA TRP A 24 11.60 -8.34 -6.68
C TRP A 24 11.28 -9.75 -6.17
N LEU A 25 12.27 -10.66 -6.17
CA LEU A 25 12.11 -12.03 -5.69
C LEU A 25 11.90 -12.10 -4.17
N GLU A 26 12.51 -11.18 -3.41
CA GLU A 26 12.32 -11.08 -1.97
C GLU A 26 10.98 -10.42 -1.64
N ALA A 27 10.61 -9.36 -2.37
CA ALA A 27 9.32 -8.70 -2.24
C ALA A 27 8.16 -9.67 -2.51
N GLU A 28 8.25 -10.52 -3.56
CA GLU A 28 7.23 -11.54 -3.85
C GLU A 28 7.04 -12.52 -2.68
N LYS A 29 8.13 -12.98 -2.06
CA LYS A 29 8.07 -13.88 -0.90
C LYS A 29 7.41 -13.20 0.29
N VAL A 30 7.82 -11.96 0.59
CA VAL A 30 7.25 -11.16 1.68
C VAL A 30 5.76 -10.93 1.46
N LEU A 31 5.33 -10.58 0.24
CA LEU A 31 3.92 -10.35 -0.09
C LEU A 31 3.04 -11.60 0.03
N LYS A 32 3.62 -12.80 -0.09
CA LYS A 32 2.90 -14.08 0.15
C LYS A 32 2.81 -14.43 1.64
N GLU A 33 3.75 -13.96 2.45
CA GLU A 33 3.83 -14.27 3.87
C GLU A 33 3.01 -13.30 4.73
N TYR A 34 3.07 -12.00 4.43
CA TYR A 34 2.33 -10.96 5.13
C TYR A 34 0.94 -10.78 4.53
N GLU A 35 -0.09 -10.70 5.38
CA GLU A 35 -1.46 -10.45 4.95
C GLU A 35 -1.79 -8.95 4.77
N VAL A 36 -0.92 -8.07 5.25
CA VAL A 36 -1.13 -6.62 5.28
C VAL A 36 0.05 -5.91 4.64
N VAL A 37 -0.24 -4.98 3.75
CA VAL A 37 0.73 -4.05 3.14
C VAL A 37 0.33 -2.63 3.54
N MET A 38 1.31 -1.86 4.04
CA MET A 38 1.11 -0.43 4.30
C MET A 38 1.56 0.37 3.08
N VAL A 39 0.63 1.11 2.47
CA VAL A 39 0.92 2.00 1.35
C VAL A 39 0.84 3.44 1.84
N ALA A 40 1.98 4.10 1.98
CA ALA A 40 2.03 5.52 2.33
C ALA A 40 1.65 6.36 1.11
N LEU A 41 0.41 6.84 1.08
CA LEU A 41 -0.07 7.76 0.05
C LEU A 41 0.14 9.20 0.52
N GLY A 42 1.01 9.94 -0.17
CA GLY A 42 1.26 11.36 0.08
C GLY A 42 0.73 12.24 -1.05
N VAL A 43 0.72 13.56 -0.82
CA VAL A 43 0.44 14.59 -1.84
C VAL A 43 1.62 15.55 -1.91
N THR A 44 2.09 15.85 -3.12
CA THR A 44 3.09 16.88 -3.39
C THR A 44 2.38 18.21 -3.71
N GLY A 45 1.95 18.95 -2.67
CA GLY A 45 1.29 20.25 -2.83
C GLY A 45 1.16 21.02 -1.51
N LYS A 46 0.63 22.25 -1.53
CA LYS A 46 0.23 22.99 -0.31
C LYS A 46 -1.02 22.31 0.28
N GLY A 47 -0.83 21.15 0.90
CA GLY A 47 -1.88 20.41 1.58
C GLY A 47 -2.11 20.90 3.00
N HIS A 48 -3.33 20.77 3.50
CA HIS A 48 -3.57 20.80 4.94
C HIS A 48 -3.07 19.49 5.54
N TYR A 49 -2.04 19.58 6.37
CA TYR A 49 -1.51 18.43 7.09
C TYR A 49 -2.25 18.28 8.42
N SER A 50 -2.73 17.07 8.70
CA SER A 50 -3.22 16.74 10.03
C SER A 50 -2.04 16.71 11.00
N PRO A 51 -2.11 17.34 12.19
CA PRO A 51 -1.05 17.27 13.19
C PRO A 51 -0.68 15.84 13.62
N THR A 52 -1.63 14.90 13.50
CA THR A 52 -1.43 13.49 13.88
C THR A 52 -0.94 12.63 12.72
N GLY A 53 -0.81 13.18 11.51
CA GLY A 53 -0.51 12.41 10.30
C GLY A 53 -1.67 11.52 9.81
N ILE A 54 -2.80 11.52 10.53
CA ILE A 54 -3.99 10.75 10.19
C ILE A 54 -5.07 11.72 9.71
N TRP A 55 -5.58 11.48 8.51
CA TRP A 55 -6.76 12.15 7.97
C TRP A 55 -7.98 11.24 8.10
N GLY A 56 -8.98 11.69 8.85
CA GLY A 56 -10.19 10.93 9.14
C GLY A 56 -10.07 10.00 10.36
N ASP A 57 -11.03 9.08 10.49
CA ASP A 57 -11.08 8.10 11.57
C ASP A 57 -10.60 6.72 11.07
N PRO A 58 -9.41 6.25 11.50
CA PRO A 58 -8.89 4.93 11.13
C PRO A 58 -9.80 3.77 11.53
N THR A 59 -10.68 3.96 12.53
CA THR A 59 -11.59 2.91 12.98
C THR A 59 -12.63 2.52 11.92
N LEU A 60 -12.84 3.39 10.93
CA LEU A 60 -13.75 3.14 9.80
C LEU A 60 -13.11 2.35 8.66
N ALA A 61 -11.82 2.01 8.74
CA ALA A 61 -11.12 1.22 7.74
C ALA A 61 -11.59 -0.23 7.78
N THR A 62 -12.05 -0.75 6.64
CA THR A 62 -12.48 -2.15 6.50
C THR A 62 -11.71 -2.82 5.37
N ARG A 63 -11.64 -4.16 5.38
CA ARG A 63 -11.00 -4.94 4.32
C ARG A 63 -11.59 -4.64 2.94
N GLU A 64 -12.91 -4.45 2.87
CA GLU A 64 -13.62 -4.12 1.64
C GLU A 64 -13.19 -2.76 1.07
N LYS A 65 -13.12 -1.72 1.91
CA LYS A 65 -12.61 -0.40 1.50
C LYS A 65 -11.15 -0.47 1.06
N GLY A 66 -10.32 -1.22 1.81
CA GLY A 66 -8.92 -1.43 1.46
C GLY A 66 -8.76 -2.12 0.10
N LYS A 67 -9.57 -3.14 -0.18
CA LYS A 67 -9.60 -3.84 -1.47
C LYS A 67 -9.88 -2.88 -2.63
N ILE A 68 -10.93 -2.05 -2.51
CA ILE A 68 -11.30 -1.08 -3.55
C ILE A 68 -10.14 -0.12 -3.85
N ILE A 69 -9.51 0.43 -2.81
CA ILE A 69 -8.40 1.38 -2.97
C ILE A 69 -7.19 0.70 -3.63
N VAL A 70 -6.83 -0.50 -3.20
CA VAL A 70 -5.70 -1.26 -3.75
C VAL A 70 -5.92 -1.59 -5.22
N GLU A 71 -7.09 -2.13 -5.57
CA GLU A 71 -7.43 -2.47 -6.96
C GLU A 71 -7.36 -1.24 -7.86
N ALA A 72 -7.99 -0.12 -7.45
CA ALA A 72 -7.95 1.13 -8.21
C ALA A 72 -6.52 1.66 -8.39
N THR A 73 -5.68 1.53 -7.36
CA THR A 73 -4.28 1.97 -7.41
C THR A 73 -3.46 1.11 -8.39
N ILE A 74 -3.64 -0.21 -8.36
CA ILE A 74 -2.97 -1.14 -9.28
C ILE A 74 -3.42 -0.86 -10.72
N ASP A 75 -4.72 -0.72 -10.94
CA ASP A 75 -5.28 -0.45 -12.27
C ASP A 75 -4.71 0.84 -12.85
N GLN A 76 -4.62 1.89 -12.03
CA GLN A 76 -4.04 3.17 -12.41
C GLN A 76 -2.54 3.05 -12.72
N ALA A 77 -1.77 2.36 -11.87
CA ALA A 77 -0.34 2.14 -12.11
C ALA A 77 -0.08 1.35 -13.40
N VAL A 78 -0.85 0.29 -13.65
CA VAL A 78 -0.74 -0.51 -14.88
C VAL A 78 -1.08 0.33 -16.11
N LYS A 79 -2.10 1.18 -16.01
CA LYS A 79 -2.48 2.11 -17.08
C LYS A 79 -1.34 3.08 -17.39
N GLU A 80 -0.77 3.73 -16.38
CA GLU A 80 0.36 4.66 -16.54
C GLU A 80 1.58 3.98 -17.17
N ILE A 81 1.92 2.77 -16.73
CA ILE A 81 3.01 1.98 -17.33
C ILE A 81 2.75 1.70 -18.81
N LYS A 82 1.53 1.30 -19.18
CA LYS A 82 1.16 1.04 -20.59
C LYS A 82 1.24 2.30 -21.44
N GLU A 83 0.78 3.44 -20.91
CA GLU A 83 0.91 4.73 -21.57
C GLU A 83 2.38 5.09 -21.80
N LEU A 84 3.23 4.95 -20.78
CA LEU A 84 4.67 5.19 -20.89
C LEU A 84 5.35 4.27 -21.92
N ILE A 85 4.97 2.99 -21.98
CA ILE A 85 5.48 2.05 -23.00
C ILE A 85 5.06 2.48 -24.41
N SER A 86 3.85 3.03 -24.56
CA SER A 86 3.32 3.45 -25.87
C SER A 86 3.93 4.76 -26.37
N LEU A 87 4.53 5.55 -25.48
CA LEU A 87 5.24 6.78 -25.86
C LEU A 87 6.60 6.40 -26.45
N GLU A 88 6.76 6.65 -27.74
CA GLU A 88 8.05 6.49 -28.42
C GLU A 88 9.04 7.53 -27.84
N VAL A 89 10.00 7.07 -27.05
CA VAL A 89 11.04 7.95 -26.50
C VAL A 89 11.94 8.41 -27.64
N LYS A 90 11.68 9.60 -28.19
CA LYS A 90 12.65 10.29 -29.05
C LYS A 90 13.88 10.60 -28.22
N LYS A 91 14.98 9.90 -28.53
CA LYS A 91 16.32 10.19 -28.03
C LYS A 91 16.78 11.58 -28.44
#